data_AF-A0A957QRA3-F1
#
_entry.id   AF-A0A957QRA3-F1
#
_cell.length_a   1.000
_cell.length_b   1.000
_cell.length_c   1.000
_cell.angle_alpha   90.00
_cell.angle_beta   90.00
_cell.angle_gamma   90.00
#
_symmetry.space_group_name_H-M   'P 1'
#
loop_
_entity.id
_entity.type
_entity.pdbx_description
1 polymer ?
#
loop_
_entity_poly.entity_id
_entity_poly.type
_entity_poly.pdbx_seq_one_letter_code
_entity_poly.pdbx_strand_id
1 'polypeptide(L)' 'PEGTFYLLTKAPLADDIAFADQLAAEGVLVLPGTICEMPGYLRLSLTANEAMIDRALPVFQRARARA' A
#
# COMPACT_ATOMS: atom_id res chain seq x y z
N PRO A 1 -1.04 -16.46 -0.58
CA PRO A 1 -0.85 -16.51 0.89
C PRO A 1 -1.86 -17.48 1.53
N GLU A 2 -1.36 -18.53 2.20
CA GLU A 2 -2.19 -19.63 2.75
C GLU A 2 -2.57 -19.47 4.23
N GLY A 3 -2.53 -18.24 4.79
CA GLY A 3 -2.97 -18.07 6.19
C GLY A 3 -2.67 -16.75 6.90
N THR A 4 -2.35 -15.65 6.19
CA THR A 4 -2.07 -14.35 6.82
C THR A 4 -3.02 -13.25 6.34
N PHE A 5 -3.30 -12.28 7.21
CA PHE A 5 -4.15 -11.12 6.93
C PHE A 5 -3.38 -9.98 6.22
N TYR A 6 -2.28 -10.29 5.54
CA TYR A 6 -1.45 -9.28 4.90
C TYR A 6 -1.13 -9.67 3.47
N LEU A 7 -1.23 -8.70 2.55
CA LEU A 7 -0.62 -8.80 1.23
C LEU A 7 0.73 -8.11 1.24
N LEU A 8 1.72 -8.78 0.69
CA LEU A 8 3.00 -8.19 0.36
C LEU A 8 3.05 -7.93 -1.14
N THR A 9 3.29 -6.69 -1.55
CA THR A 9 3.40 -6.31 -2.95
C THR A 9 4.63 -5.43 -3.16
N LYS A 10 5.21 -5.45 -4.36
CA LYS A 10 6.25 -4.47 -4.70
C LYS A 10 5.64 -3.08 -4.74
N ALA A 11 6.36 -2.10 -4.20
CA ALA A 11 6.04 -0.70 -4.36
C ALA A 11 6.25 -0.30 -5.83
N PRO A 12 5.37 0.54 -6.41
CA PRO A 12 5.58 1.07 -7.77
C PRO A 12 6.80 1.98 -7.88
N LEU A 13 7.12 2.70 -6.79
CA LEU A 13 8.34 3.49 -6.65
C LEU A 13 9.42 2.68 -5.94
N ALA A 14 10.69 2.96 -6.28
CA ALA A 14 11.83 2.41 -5.56
C ALA A 14 11.89 2.88 -4.09
N ASP A 15 11.44 4.11 -3.85
CA ASP A 15 11.22 4.65 -2.50
C ASP A 15 9.79 4.33 -2.04
N ASP A 16 9.66 3.27 -1.25
CA ASP A 16 8.39 2.79 -0.73
C ASP A 16 7.80 3.69 0.36
N ILE A 17 8.64 4.43 1.09
CA ILE A 17 8.20 5.43 2.07
C ILE A 17 7.53 6.59 1.34
N ALA A 18 8.16 7.13 0.29
CA ALA A 18 7.58 8.20 -0.50
C ALA A 18 6.24 7.78 -1.13
N PHE A 19 6.12 6.55 -1.61
CA PHE A 19 4.86 6.03 -2.13
C PHE A 19 3.78 5.88 -1.04
N ALA A 20 4.16 5.41 0.16
CA ALA A 20 3.25 5.32 1.30
C ALA A 20 2.74 6.70 1.74
N ASP A 21 3.61 7.71 1.75
CA ASP A 21 3.23 9.10 2.08
C ASP A 21 2.26 9.70 1.06
N GLN A 22 2.45 9.42 -0.24
CA GLN A 22 1.51 9.84 -1.30
C GLN A 22 0.11 9.24 -1.10
N LEU A 23 0.04 7.95 -0.74
CA LEU A 23 -1.23 7.29 -0.44
C LEU A 23 -1.87 7.87 0.83
N ALA A 24 -1.07 8.13 1.86
CA ALA A 24 -1.54 8.67 3.13
C ALA A 24 -2.15 10.08 2.95
N ALA A 25 -1.56 10.91 2.08
CA ALA A 25 -2.10 12.23 1.73
C ALA A 25 -3.49 12.16 1.08
N GLU A 26 -3.83 11.04 0.44
CA GLU A 26 -5.16 10.77 -0.14
C GLU A 26 -6.03 9.87 0.77
N GLY A 27 -5.62 9.63 2.02
CA GLY A 27 -6.39 8.91 3.04
C GLY A 27 -6.24 7.39 3.01
N VAL A 28 -5.26 6.85 2.28
CA VAL A 28 -4.97 5.40 2.24
C VAL A 28 -3.67 5.12 3.00
N LEU A 29 -3.78 4.42 4.12
CA LEU A 29 -2.64 4.10 4.98
C LEU A 29 -2.12 2.69 4.68
N VAL A 30 -0.83 2.60 4.37
CA VAL A 30 -0.12 1.34 4.09
C VAL A 30 1.18 1.31 4.88
N LEU A 31 1.72 0.12 5.13
CA LEU A 31 3.01 0.00 5.79
C LEU A 31 4.13 -0.14 4.74
N PRO A 32 5.08 0.81 4.66
CA PRO A 32 6.25 0.64 3.79
C PRO A 32 7.13 -0.50 4.29
N GLY A 33 7.62 -1.30 3.36
CA GLY A 33 8.43 -2.48 3.61
C GLY A 33 9.80 -2.17 4.19
N THR A 34 10.33 -0.97 3.98
CA THR A 34 11.56 -0.48 4.63
C THR A 34 11.48 -0.57 6.15
N ILE A 35 10.30 -0.37 6.76
CA ILE A 35 10.08 -0.53 8.22
C ILE A 35 10.12 -2.01 8.65
N CYS A 36 9.94 -2.94 7.71
CA CYS A 36 9.93 -4.40 7.92
C CYS A 36 11.11 -5.10 7.24
N GLU A 37 12.25 -4.41 7.05
CA GLU A 37 13.47 -4.97 6.44
C GLU A 37 13.27 -5.51 5.00
N MET A 38 12.23 -5.02 4.31
CA MET A 38 11.90 -5.37 2.92
C MET A 38 11.74 -4.10 2.07
N PRO A 39 12.82 -3.33 1.84
CA PRO A 39 12.75 -2.09 1.08
C PRO A 39 12.20 -2.32 -0.34
N GLY A 40 11.41 -1.37 -0.83
CA GLY A 40 10.73 -1.46 -2.13
C GLY A 40 9.48 -2.35 -2.14
N TYR A 41 8.98 -2.77 -0.98
CA TYR A 41 7.70 -3.48 -0.83
C TYR A 41 6.70 -2.67 0.00
N LEU A 42 5.43 -3.05 -0.07
CA LEU A 42 4.35 -2.56 0.77
C LEU A 42 3.67 -3.74 1.45
N ARG A 43 3.32 -3.58 2.72
CA ARG A 43 2.47 -4.51 3.47
C ARG A 43 1.08 -3.91 3.65
N LEU A 44 0.10 -4.53 3.00
CA LEU A 44 -1.32 -4.13 3.05
C LEU A 44 -2.06 -5.04 4.03
N SER A 45 -2.81 -4.47 4.97
CA SER A 45 -3.69 -5.24 5.86
C SER A 45 -4.99 -5.59 5.14
N LEU A 46 -5.36 -6.87 5.16
CA LEU A 46 -6.62 -7.40 4.65
C LEU A 46 -7.75 -7.35 5.68
N THR A 47 -7.53 -6.72 6.83
CA THR A 47 -8.59 -6.47 7.83
C THR A 47 -9.50 -5.31 7.45
N ALA A 48 -9.35 -4.74 6.24
CA ALA A 48 -10.23 -3.71 5.71
C ALA A 48 -11.59 -4.32 5.30
N ASN A 49 -12.66 -3.56 5.47
CA ASN A 49 -13.96 -3.94 4.94
C ASN A 49 -14.08 -3.58 3.44
N GLU A 50 -15.11 -4.10 2.79
CA GLU A 50 -15.35 -3.90 1.35
C GLU A 50 -15.46 -2.41 0.98
N ALA A 51 -16.19 -1.62 1.77
CA ALA A 51 -16.32 -0.18 1.52
C ALA A 51 -15.00 0.60 1.65
N MET A 52 -14.08 0.17 2.51
CA MET A 52 -12.73 0.73 2.60
C MET A 52 -11.92 0.40 1.35
N ILE A 53 -12.03 -0.85 0.87
CA ILE A 53 -11.35 -1.30 -0.35
C ILE A 53 -11.84 -0.50 -1.56
N ASP A 54 -13.15 -0.34 -1.71
CA ASP A 54 -13.75 0.43 -2.81
C ASP A 54 -13.28 1.89 -2.84
N ARG A 55 -13.14 2.51 -1.67
CA ARG A 55 -12.62 3.89 -1.54
C ARG A 55 -11.12 3.98 -1.83
N ALA A 56 -10.35 2.95 -1.47
CA ALA A 56 -8.90 2.94 -1.65
C ALA A 56 -8.48 2.61 -3.10
N LEU A 57 -9.23 1.77 -3.81
CA LEU A 57 -8.93 1.37 -5.19
C LEU A 57 -8.63 2.56 -6.15
N PRO A 58 -9.47 3.60 -6.24
CA PRO A 58 -9.19 4.73 -7.12
C PRO A 58 -7.97 5.56 -6.67
N VAL A 59 -7.66 5.60 -5.38
CA VAL A 59 -6.44 6.24 -4.87
C VAL A 59 -5.21 5.47 -5.33
N PHE A 60 -5.19 4.15 -5.19
CA PHE A 60 -4.09 3.30 -5.68
C PHE A 60 -3.87 3.45 -7.18
N GLN A 61 -4.96 3.54 -7.97
CA GLN A 61 -4.86 3.74 -9.42
C GLN A 61 -4.19 5.08 -9.78
N ARG A 62 -4.60 6.18 -9.12
CA ARG A 62 -3.99 7.50 -9.34
C ARG A 62 -2.53 7.54 -8.89
N ALA A 63 -2.23 7.01 -7.70
CA ALA A 63 -0.88 6.95 -7.17
C ALA A 63 0.04 6.15 -8.11
N ARG A 64 -0.42 4.99 -8.61
CA ARG A 64 0.35 4.18 -9.57
C ARG A 64 0.56 4.88 -10.91
N ALA A 65 -0.37 5.72 -11.37
CA ALA A 65 -0.21 6.47 -12.62
C ALA A 65 0.77 7.65 -12.50
N ARG A 66 1.08 8.09 -11.27
CA ARG A 66 2.03 9.18 -10.97
C ARG A 66 3.43 8.67 -10.60
N ALA A 67 3.53 7.39 -10.26
CA ALA A 67 4.76 6.68 -9.90
C ALA A 67 5.52 6.23 -11.15
#